data_AF-A0A8I6XRD4-F1
#
_entry.id   AF-A0A8I6XRD4-F1
#
_cell.length_a   1.000
_cell.length_b   1.000
_cell.length_c   1.000
_cell.angle_alpha   90.00
_cell.angle_beta   90.00
_cell.angle_gamma   90.00
#
_symmetry.space_group_name_H-M   'P 1'
#
loop_
_entity.id
_entity.type
_entity.pdbx_description
1 polymer ?
#
loop_
_entity_poly.entity_id
_entity_poly.type
_entity_poly.pdbx_seq_one_letter_code
_entity_poly.pdbx_strand_id
1 'polypeptide(L)'
;MQPPKWKAVEGGGIGGDQRRRCVAASLSMLIAATLAFLAYVAFFPDDGAGGVYRWWSCQGCAGALDEFPPDDEADGPAAAAAIGGRAPTTLSHIVFGIGASARTWDQRRGYAELWWRPEAMRGHVWLDEQPTGAWPAATCPPYRVSADASRFGNRASASRMARIVADSFLAVSAELANGTAGAGQDEAPRWFVMGDDDTVFFPDNLVAVLRKYDHEEMYYVGAPSESVEQNVMHSYGMAFGGGGFAVSYPAAAELAKAIDGCLDRYSQFYGSDQRVQACLSELGIPLTREPGFHQVDIRGDAYGMLAAHPVAPLVSLHHLDHIEPISPVGHTPLAAVRPLVRAARFDSARLLQQAFGYQHGPGYTWSVSVAWGYTVQLYPWPVAPHELEVPLQTFKTWRSWANGPFVFNTRPLMSTDTPCYRPAMFFLSRVRNETSRGTVSEYSRHAVKSEKECDQASFRAASTVHTVKVFAPKMSQNDWKRAPRRHCCKTTRTRWGTVLEVRIRYCSRGELTTP
;
A
#
# COMPACT_ATOMS: atom_id res chain seq x y z
N MET A 1 77.73 35.30 -9.47
CA MET A 1 77.82 34.14 -8.55
C MET A 1 77.05 32.99 -9.16
N GLN A 2 77.66 31.81 -9.36
CA GLN A 2 76.93 30.58 -9.74
C GLN A 2 76.01 30.12 -8.59
N PRO A 3 74.96 29.35 -8.92
CA PRO A 3 74.93 27.94 -8.50
C PRO A 3 74.62 26.97 -9.67
N PRO A 4 74.78 25.64 -9.48
CA PRO A 4 75.19 24.73 -10.54
C PRO A 4 74.04 24.10 -11.35
N LYS A 5 74.44 23.66 -12.55
CA LYS A 5 73.69 22.81 -13.49
C LYS A 5 73.36 21.45 -12.86
N TRP A 6 72.08 21.07 -12.89
CA TRP A 6 71.66 19.68 -12.72
C TRP A 6 71.48 19.04 -14.10
N LYS A 7 72.13 17.91 -14.32
CA LYS A 7 72.04 17.10 -15.54
C LYS A 7 70.63 16.55 -15.69
N ALA A 8 70.05 16.73 -16.88
CA ALA A 8 68.96 15.89 -17.36
C ALA A 8 69.51 14.49 -17.63
N VAL A 9 68.89 13.47 -17.04
CA VAL A 9 69.06 12.08 -17.45
C VAL A 9 67.89 11.77 -18.37
N GLU A 10 68.19 11.55 -19.64
CA GLU A 10 67.29 10.87 -20.58
C GLU A 10 67.07 9.44 -20.08
N GLY A 11 65.81 9.12 -19.79
CA GLY A 11 65.34 7.77 -19.49
C GLY A 11 64.40 7.31 -20.59
N GLY A 12 64.90 6.44 -21.46
CA GLY A 12 64.26 5.95 -22.68
C GLY A 12 62.90 5.28 -22.46
N GLY A 13 62.06 5.39 -23.49
CA GLY A 13 60.74 4.77 -23.52
C GLY A 13 60.82 3.25 -23.64
N ILE A 14 60.31 2.54 -22.63
CA ILE A 14 59.94 1.11 -22.69
C ILE A 14 58.73 0.89 -21.75
N GLY A 15 57.57 1.49 -22.05
CA GLY A 15 56.37 1.34 -21.20
C GLY A 15 55.02 1.29 -21.92
N GLY A 16 54.93 1.88 -23.13
CA GLY A 16 53.68 1.87 -23.91
C GLY A 16 53.41 0.58 -24.67
N ASP A 17 54.47 -0.10 -25.14
CA ASP A 17 54.36 -1.29 -25.98
C ASP A 17 53.96 -2.53 -25.18
N GLN A 18 54.45 -2.67 -23.95
CA GLN A 18 54.12 -3.80 -23.07
C GLN A 18 52.65 -3.77 -22.60
N ARG A 19 52.10 -2.59 -22.34
CA ARG A 19 50.70 -2.43 -21.91
C ARG A 19 49.70 -2.70 -23.04
N ARG A 20 50.02 -2.30 -24.28
CA ARG A 20 49.21 -2.63 -25.47
C ARG A 20 49.26 -4.13 -25.79
N ARG A 21 50.42 -4.77 -25.65
CA ARG A 21 50.57 -6.22 -25.81
C ARG A 21 49.76 -7.02 -24.79
N CYS A 22 49.72 -6.59 -23.52
CA CYS A 22 48.90 -7.25 -22.51
C CYS A 22 47.39 -7.12 -22.78
N VAL A 23 46.91 -5.94 -23.21
CA VAL A 23 45.48 -5.76 -23.54
C VAL A 23 45.09 -6.56 -24.78
N ALA A 24 45.94 -6.57 -25.82
CA ALA A 24 45.72 -7.39 -27.01
C ALA A 24 45.73 -8.90 -26.68
N ALA A 25 46.64 -9.36 -25.82
CA ALA A 25 46.68 -10.76 -25.39
C ALA A 25 45.43 -11.16 -24.59
N SER A 26 44.94 -10.29 -23.70
CA SER A 26 43.71 -10.54 -22.93
C SER A 26 42.46 -10.55 -23.81
N LEU A 27 42.37 -9.67 -24.80
CA LEU A 27 41.24 -9.66 -25.73
C LEU A 27 41.26 -10.89 -26.66
N SER A 28 42.44 -11.28 -27.14
CA SER A 28 42.62 -12.50 -27.94
C SER A 28 42.29 -13.77 -27.13
N MET A 29 42.67 -13.82 -25.86
CA MET A 29 42.28 -14.92 -24.95
C MET A 29 40.76 -14.98 -24.75
N LEU A 30 40.10 -13.83 -24.57
CA LEU A 30 38.65 -13.78 -24.40
C LEU A 30 37.90 -14.24 -25.67
N ILE A 31 38.36 -13.79 -26.83
CA ILE A 31 37.80 -14.18 -28.13
C ILE A 31 38.04 -15.68 -28.38
N ALA A 32 39.26 -16.17 -28.12
CA ALA A 32 39.58 -17.59 -28.25
C ALA A 32 38.75 -18.46 -27.31
N ALA A 33 38.56 -18.05 -26.05
CA ALA A 33 37.74 -18.77 -25.08
C ALA A 33 36.26 -18.79 -25.48
N THR A 34 35.75 -17.68 -26.04
CA THR A 34 34.35 -17.59 -26.49
C THR A 34 34.12 -18.43 -27.74
N LEU A 35 35.06 -18.41 -28.69
CA LEU A 35 35.00 -19.26 -29.88
C LEU A 35 35.17 -20.74 -29.54
N ALA A 36 36.03 -21.08 -28.59
CA ALA A 36 36.17 -22.46 -28.09
C ALA A 36 34.90 -22.93 -27.37
N PHE A 37 34.23 -22.07 -26.59
CA PHE A 37 32.96 -22.37 -25.96
C PHE A 37 31.83 -22.58 -26.99
N LEU A 38 31.75 -21.71 -28.00
CA LEU A 38 30.76 -21.86 -29.08
C LEU A 38 31.04 -23.09 -29.94
N ALA A 39 32.29 -23.41 -30.22
CA ALA A 39 32.68 -24.63 -30.91
C ALA A 39 32.39 -25.88 -30.07
N TYR A 40 32.61 -25.84 -28.76
CA TYR A 40 32.25 -26.92 -27.84
C TYR A 40 30.74 -27.20 -27.89
N VAL A 41 29.91 -26.16 -27.83
CA VAL A 41 28.44 -26.29 -27.92
C VAL A 41 27.98 -26.78 -29.31
N ALA A 42 28.70 -26.42 -30.38
CA ALA A 42 28.31 -26.79 -31.74
C ALA A 42 28.78 -28.19 -32.18
N PHE A 43 29.93 -28.66 -31.69
CA PHE A 43 30.55 -29.92 -32.11
C PHE A 43 30.48 -31.05 -31.07
N PHE A 44 30.09 -30.73 -29.83
CA PHE A 44 29.72 -31.71 -28.81
C PHE A 44 28.28 -31.43 -28.36
N PRO A 45 27.27 -31.59 -29.24
CA PRO A 45 25.91 -31.77 -28.76
C PRO A 45 25.95 -33.03 -27.87
N ASP A 46 25.50 -32.89 -26.63
CA ASP A 46 25.60 -33.94 -25.63
C ASP A 46 24.72 -35.12 -26.07
N ASP A 47 25.35 -36.13 -26.66
CA ASP A 47 24.77 -37.40 -27.08
C ASP A 47 24.44 -38.22 -25.82
N GLY A 48 23.36 -37.83 -25.15
CA GLY A 48 22.61 -38.67 -24.24
C GLY A 48 23.36 -39.14 -22.99
N ALA A 49 23.68 -38.23 -22.06
CA ALA A 49 23.37 -38.36 -20.62
C ALA A 49 23.96 -37.20 -19.80
N GLY A 50 23.14 -36.17 -19.52
CA GLY A 50 23.27 -35.33 -18.32
C GLY A 50 23.97 -33.97 -18.48
N GLY A 51 23.19 -32.93 -18.80
CA GLY A 51 23.68 -31.54 -18.83
C GLY A 51 22.61 -30.45 -18.82
N VAL A 52 22.14 -30.08 -17.62
CA VAL A 52 21.70 -28.75 -17.15
C VAL A 52 20.57 -27.97 -17.86
N TYR A 53 19.50 -28.59 -18.37
CA TYR A 53 18.17 -27.93 -18.48
C TYR A 53 17.03 -28.96 -18.45
N ARG A 54 16.90 -29.72 -17.35
CA ARG A 54 15.70 -30.52 -17.07
C ARG A 54 15.42 -30.58 -15.57
N TRP A 55 14.50 -29.73 -15.15
CA TRP A 55 13.68 -29.90 -13.95
C TRP A 55 12.25 -30.03 -14.52
N TRP A 56 11.47 -31.10 -14.42
CA TRP A 56 11.51 -32.39 -13.74
C TRP A 56 10.77 -33.41 -14.64
N SER A 57 11.35 -34.59 -14.89
CA SER A 57 10.59 -35.78 -15.25
C SER A 57 11.29 -36.96 -14.58
N CYS A 58 10.65 -37.55 -13.57
CA CYS A 58 11.22 -38.63 -12.78
C CYS A 58 11.25 -39.92 -13.60
N GLN A 59 12.42 -40.42 -13.94
CA GLN A 59 12.61 -41.77 -14.49
C GLN A 59 13.43 -42.57 -13.48
N GLY A 60 12.69 -43.12 -12.51
CA GLY A 60 13.20 -43.90 -11.38
C GLY A 60 12.11 -44.43 -10.44
N CYS A 61 10.83 -44.13 -10.68
CA CYS A 61 9.70 -44.66 -9.89
C CYS A 61 9.26 -46.06 -10.31
N ALA A 62 10.19 -46.93 -10.72
CA ALA A 62 9.92 -48.36 -10.87
C ALA A 62 10.39 -49.08 -9.60
N GLY A 63 9.57 -49.01 -8.55
CA GLY A 63 9.83 -49.72 -7.30
C GLY A 63 9.02 -49.14 -6.14
N ALA A 64 7.89 -49.80 -5.83
CA ALA A 64 7.04 -49.60 -4.66
C ALA A 64 6.45 -48.18 -4.46
N LEU A 65 5.43 -47.87 -5.27
CA LEU A 65 4.36 -47.00 -4.79
C LEU A 65 3.34 -47.94 -4.12
N ASP A 66 3.33 -47.95 -2.79
CA ASP A 66 2.16 -48.38 -2.04
C ASP A 66 0.96 -47.57 -2.55
N GLU A 67 -0.15 -48.29 -2.76
CA GLU A 67 -1.41 -47.77 -3.26
C GLU A 67 -1.83 -46.50 -2.51
N PHE A 68 -1.81 -45.36 -3.21
CA PHE A 68 -2.70 -44.28 -2.85
C PHE A 68 -4.14 -44.78 -3.12
N PRO A 69 -5.05 -44.72 -2.14
CA PRO A 69 -6.44 -45.11 -2.35
C PRO A 69 -7.05 -44.24 -3.46
N PRO A 70 -7.97 -44.77 -4.27
CA PRO A 70 -8.54 -44.04 -5.39
C PRO A 70 -9.24 -42.78 -4.90
N ASP A 71 -8.96 -41.67 -5.58
CA ASP A 71 -9.69 -40.41 -5.44
C ASP A 71 -11.18 -40.69 -5.69
N ASP A 72 -11.99 -40.64 -4.63
CA ASP A 72 -13.43 -40.49 -4.78
C ASP A 72 -13.69 -39.18 -5.52
N GLU A 73 -14.47 -39.27 -6.60
CA GLU A 73 -14.77 -38.24 -7.59
C GLU A 73 -14.94 -36.83 -6.99
N ALA A 74 -13.91 -36.01 -7.11
CA ALA A 74 -14.03 -34.56 -7.02
C ALA A 74 -14.43 -34.05 -8.41
N ASP A 75 -15.73 -33.81 -8.59
CA ASP A 75 -16.32 -33.11 -9.74
C ASP A 75 -15.47 -31.89 -10.12
N GLY A 76 -14.84 -31.97 -11.29
CA GLY A 76 -14.10 -30.88 -11.91
C GLY A 76 -15.02 -29.71 -12.27
N PRO A 77 -14.51 -28.47 -12.29
CA PRO A 77 -15.34 -27.32 -11.99
C PRO A 77 -16.22 -26.94 -13.18
N ALA A 78 -17.53 -26.99 -12.96
CA ALA A 78 -18.51 -26.11 -13.60
C ALA A 78 -18.32 -24.61 -13.22
N ALA A 79 -17.12 -24.19 -12.82
CA ALA A 79 -16.83 -22.90 -12.18
C ALA A 79 -16.76 -21.70 -13.15
N ALA A 80 -16.92 -21.90 -14.47
CA ALA A 80 -17.04 -20.78 -15.39
C ALA A 80 -18.48 -20.20 -15.44
N ALA A 81 -19.49 -20.91 -14.92
CA ALA A 81 -20.90 -20.52 -15.04
C ALA A 81 -21.55 -20.03 -13.73
N ALA A 82 -20.89 -20.13 -12.57
CA ALA A 82 -21.50 -19.86 -11.26
C ALA A 82 -21.24 -18.45 -10.68
N ILE A 83 -20.56 -17.55 -11.39
CA ILE A 83 -20.29 -16.18 -10.90
C ILE A 83 -21.55 -15.29 -10.89
N GLY A 84 -22.65 -15.75 -11.49
CA GLY A 84 -23.90 -14.98 -11.65
C GLY A 84 -24.94 -15.06 -10.51
N GLY A 85 -24.70 -15.84 -9.44
CA GLY A 85 -25.75 -16.14 -8.44
C GLY A 85 -25.45 -15.80 -6.97
N ARG A 86 -24.22 -15.43 -6.61
CA ARG A 86 -23.85 -15.24 -5.19
C ARG A 86 -24.14 -13.81 -4.71
N ALA A 87 -24.72 -13.70 -3.51
CA ALA A 87 -24.91 -12.41 -2.85
C ALA A 87 -23.54 -11.74 -2.60
N PRO A 88 -23.36 -10.46 -2.99
CA PRO A 88 -22.06 -9.79 -2.89
C PRO A 88 -21.64 -9.60 -1.42
N THR A 89 -20.35 -9.72 -1.13
CA THR A 89 -19.80 -9.44 0.21
C THR A 89 -20.17 -8.02 0.66
N THR A 90 -20.57 -7.85 1.90
CA THR A 90 -20.95 -6.56 2.53
C THR A 90 -20.20 -6.41 3.85
N LEU A 91 -20.40 -5.29 4.56
CA LEU A 91 -19.76 -5.07 5.87
C LEU A 91 -20.18 -6.09 6.93
N SER A 92 -21.43 -6.55 6.91
CA SER A 92 -21.95 -7.58 7.82
C SER A 92 -21.20 -8.92 7.67
N HIS A 93 -20.65 -9.22 6.50
CA HIS A 93 -19.85 -10.42 6.27
C HIS A 93 -18.41 -10.35 6.85
N ILE A 94 -17.96 -9.19 7.32
CA ILE A 94 -16.58 -8.95 7.78
C ILE A 94 -16.54 -8.89 9.31
N VAL A 95 -15.61 -9.61 9.92
CA VAL A 95 -15.33 -9.59 11.35
C VAL A 95 -14.02 -8.86 11.59
N PHE A 96 -14.06 -7.73 12.30
CA PHE A 96 -12.84 -6.98 12.66
C PHE A 96 -12.25 -7.46 13.99
N GLY A 97 -10.97 -7.78 14.03
CA GLY A 97 -10.18 -8.03 15.23
C GLY A 97 -9.15 -6.91 15.39
N ILE A 98 -9.39 -6.00 16.34
CA ILE A 98 -8.51 -4.85 16.58
C ILE A 98 -7.59 -5.16 17.74
N GLY A 99 -6.29 -5.25 17.51
CA GLY A 99 -5.33 -5.47 18.57
C GLY A 99 -5.03 -4.18 19.34
N ALA A 100 -5.14 -4.23 20.66
CA ALA A 100 -4.95 -3.06 21.51
C ALA A 100 -4.33 -3.46 22.87
N SER A 101 -3.97 -2.45 23.67
CA SER A 101 -3.70 -2.60 25.10
C SER A 101 -4.70 -1.79 25.92
N ALA A 102 -5.18 -2.36 27.02
CA ALA A 102 -6.12 -1.69 27.92
C ALA A 102 -5.54 -0.37 28.47
N ARG A 103 -4.22 -0.29 28.60
CA ARG A 103 -3.51 0.89 29.13
C ARG A 103 -3.45 2.05 28.14
N THR A 104 -3.36 1.78 26.84
CA THR A 104 -3.20 2.80 25.80
C THR A 104 -4.50 3.08 25.05
N TRP A 105 -5.52 2.23 25.21
CA TRP A 105 -6.78 2.32 24.49
C TRP A 105 -7.41 3.71 24.53
N ASP A 106 -7.53 4.32 25.72
CA ASP A 106 -8.19 5.64 25.84
C ASP A 106 -7.44 6.77 25.11
N GLN A 107 -6.14 6.61 24.87
CA GLN A 107 -5.34 7.58 24.11
C GLN A 107 -5.49 7.39 22.60
N ARG A 108 -5.73 6.15 22.15
CA ARG A 108 -5.69 5.76 20.72
C ARG A 108 -7.07 5.50 20.10
N ARG A 109 -8.09 5.19 20.90
CA ARG A 109 -9.45 4.83 20.46
C ARG A 109 -10.07 5.84 19.50
N GLY A 110 -9.64 7.10 19.57
CA GLY A 110 -10.07 8.15 18.66
C GLY A 110 -9.89 7.79 17.18
N TYR A 111 -8.88 6.98 16.82
CA TYR A 111 -8.71 6.48 15.45
C TYR A 111 -9.78 5.47 15.06
N ALA A 112 -10.05 4.47 15.92
CA ALA A 112 -11.13 3.50 15.71
C ALA A 112 -12.51 4.18 15.58
N GLU A 113 -12.78 5.18 16.41
CA GLU A 113 -14.03 5.96 16.40
C GLU A 113 -14.24 6.75 15.09
N LEU A 114 -13.21 7.01 14.28
CA LEU A 114 -13.37 7.71 13.00
C LEU A 114 -14.12 6.88 11.97
N TRP A 115 -13.87 5.57 11.96
CA TRP A 115 -14.28 4.67 10.88
C TRP A 115 -15.23 3.56 11.33
N TRP A 116 -15.25 3.20 12.62
CA TRP A 116 -16.17 2.22 13.17
C TRP A 116 -17.62 2.71 13.01
N ARG A 117 -18.50 1.80 12.58
CA ARG A 117 -19.94 2.07 12.42
C ARG A 117 -20.70 1.09 13.33
N PRO A 118 -21.13 1.55 14.53
CA PRO A 118 -21.96 0.74 15.41
C PRO A 118 -23.16 0.16 14.67
N GLU A 119 -23.60 -1.05 15.03
CA GLU A 119 -24.74 -1.78 14.45
C GLU A 119 -24.55 -2.25 12.99
N ALA A 120 -23.69 -1.61 12.20
CA ALA A 120 -23.42 -1.98 10.81
C ALA A 120 -22.19 -2.88 10.62
N MET A 121 -21.36 -3.00 11.66
CA MET A 121 -20.13 -3.77 11.65
C MET A 121 -20.08 -4.71 12.86
N ARG A 122 -19.33 -5.81 12.71
CA ARG A 122 -19.07 -6.76 13.79
C ARG A 122 -17.57 -7.00 13.98
N GLY A 123 -17.19 -7.35 15.19
CA GLY A 123 -15.79 -7.46 15.57
C GLY A 123 -15.56 -7.07 17.01
N HIS A 124 -14.31 -7.20 17.44
CA HIS A 124 -13.91 -6.94 18.82
C HIS A 124 -12.54 -6.24 18.88
N VAL A 125 -12.37 -5.41 19.90
CA VAL A 125 -11.05 -4.97 20.36
C VAL A 125 -10.48 -6.05 21.30
N TRP A 126 -9.34 -6.61 20.94
CA TRP A 126 -8.64 -7.65 21.71
C TRP A 126 -7.59 -7.02 22.63
N LEU A 127 -7.94 -6.94 23.91
CA LEU A 127 -7.11 -6.35 24.96
C LEU A 127 -6.21 -7.40 25.62
N ASP A 128 -5.11 -6.93 26.20
CA ASP A 128 -4.19 -7.70 27.03
C ASP A 128 -4.74 -7.96 28.44
N GLU A 129 -5.54 -7.04 28.97
CA GLU A 129 -6.15 -7.16 30.30
C GLU A 129 -7.54 -6.50 30.34
N GLN A 130 -8.27 -6.71 31.44
CA GLN A 130 -9.57 -6.08 31.68
C GLN A 130 -9.40 -4.55 31.74
N PRO A 131 -10.18 -3.76 30.99
CA PRO A 131 -10.14 -2.30 31.12
C PRO A 131 -10.67 -1.88 32.50
N THR A 132 -9.99 -0.92 33.13
CA THR A 132 -10.33 -0.43 34.49
C THR A 132 -11.50 0.57 34.50
N GLY A 133 -11.79 1.19 33.35
CA GLY A 133 -12.86 2.18 33.19
C GLY A 133 -14.08 1.66 32.42
N ALA A 134 -15.12 2.49 32.35
CA ALA A 134 -16.31 2.19 31.55
C ALA A 134 -15.97 2.11 30.06
N TRP A 135 -16.39 1.02 29.41
CA TRP A 135 -16.16 0.82 27.98
C TRP A 135 -17.03 1.79 27.14
N PRO A 136 -16.45 2.53 26.17
CA PRO A 136 -17.20 3.46 25.30
C PRO A 136 -17.99 2.72 24.20
N ALA A 137 -18.94 1.87 24.60
CA ALA A 137 -19.70 1.00 23.70
C ALA A 137 -20.53 1.74 22.63
N ALA A 138 -20.84 3.03 22.85
CA ALA A 138 -21.60 3.83 21.90
C ALA A 138 -20.81 4.21 20.64
N THR A 139 -19.48 4.31 20.73
CA THR A 139 -18.61 4.78 19.64
C THR A 139 -17.55 3.77 19.23
N CYS A 140 -17.22 2.83 20.11
CA CYS A 140 -16.17 1.84 19.89
C CYS A 140 -16.75 0.43 19.66
N PRO A 141 -16.01 -0.46 18.98
CA PRO A 141 -16.34 -1.88 18.95
C PRO A 141 -16.40 -2.46 20.37
N PRO A 142 -17.15 -3.56 20.61
CA PRO A 142 -17.05 -4.28 21.88
C PRO A 142 -15.62 -4.81 22.08
N TYR A 143 -15.24 -5.15 23.31
CA TYR A 143 -13.93 -5.71 23.61
C TYR A 143 -13.99 -7.18 24.04
N ARG A 144 -12.86 -7.85 23.90
CA ARG A 144 -12.57 -9.17 24.48
C ARG A 144 -11.17 -9.13 25.10
N VAL A 145 -10.95 -9.87 26.17
CA VAL A 145 -9.62 -10.06 26.76
C VAL A 145 -9.00 -11.29 26.09
N SER A 146 -7.78 -11.12 25.60
CA SER A 146 -7.04 -12.19 24.92
C SER A 146 -6.64 -13.27 25.91
N ALA A 147 -6.47 -14.51 25.43
CA ALA A 147 -5.97 -15.60 26.26
C ALA A 147 -4.55 -15.32 26.79
N ASP A 148 -4.20 -15.96 27.92
CA ASP A 148 -2.87 -15.83 28.50
C ASP A 148 -1.78 -16.33 27.54
N ALA A 149 -0.79 -15.47 27.32
CA ALA A 149 0.36 -15.73 26.46
C ALA A 149 1.69 -15.71 27.26
N SER A 150 1.63 -15.74 28.59
CA SER A 150 2.79 -15.69 29.50
C SER A 150 3.87 -16.74 29.19
N ARG A 151 3.46 -17.90 28.67
CA ARG A 151 4.35 -18.98 28.23
C ARG A 151 5.39 -18.56 27.18
N PHE A 152 5.15 -17.47 26.45
CA PHE A 152 6.07 -16.91 25.47
C PHE A 152 7.01 -15.84 26.05
N GLY A 153 7.02 -15.63 27.37
CA GLY A 153 7.91 -14.70 28.07
C GLY A 153 7.82 -13.28 27.51
N ASN A 154 8.97 -12.72 27.13
CA ASN A 154 9.05 -11.37 26.54
C ASN A 154 8.39 -11.22 25.15
N ARG A 155 7.87 -12.32 24.57
CA ARG A 155 7.12 -12.34 23.31
C ARG A 155 5.62 -12.58 23.50
N ALA A 156 5.12 -12.51 24.75
CA ALA A 156 3.71 -12.70 25.05
C ALA A 156 2.81 -11.76 24.21
N SER A 157 3.13 -10.47 24.14
CA SER A 157 2.34 -9.50 23.37
C SER A 157 2.28 -9.83 21.87
N ALA A 158 3.41 -10.20 21.26
CA ALA A 158 3.45 -10.59 19.85
C ALA A 158 2.64 -11.87 19.58
N SER A 159 2.73 -12.85 20.48
CA SER A 159 1.99 -14.11 20.37
C SER A 159 0.48 -13.88 20.53
N ARG A 160 0.09 -13.04 21.49
CA ARG A 160 -1.30 -12.61 21.71
C ARG A 160 -1.89 -11.98 20.46
N MET A 161 -1.20 -10.99 19.89
CA MET A 161 -1.63 -10.27 18.70
C MET A 161 -1.73 -11.20 17.48
N ALA A 162 -0.82 -12.16 17.33
CA ALA A 162 -0.85 -13.14 16.23
C ALA A 162 -2.07 -14.08 16.26
N ARG A 163 -2.69 -14.28 17.43
CA ARG A 163 -3.89 -15.13 17.55
C ARG A 163 -5.19 -14.43 17.17
N ILE A 164 -5.21 -13.10 17.04
CA ILE A 164 -6.45 -12.32 16.95
C ILE A 164 -7.41 -12.83 15.87
N VAL A 165 -6.91 -13.22 14.69
CA VAL A 165 -7.76 -13.79 13.63
C VAL A 165 -8.35 -15.13 14.03
N ALA A 166 -7.53 -16.04 14.56
CA ALA A 166 -7.97 -17.36 15.03
C ALA A 166 -8.96 -17.24 16.20
N ASP A 167 -8.65 -16.41 17.18
CA ASP A 167 -9.51 -16.19 18.35
C ASP A 167 -10.83 -15.50 17.95
N SER A 168 -10.81 -14.59 16.96
CA SER A 168 -12.02 -14.00 16.39
C SER A 168 -12.87 -15.03 15.65
N PHE A 169 -12.25 -15.93 14.89
CA PHE A 169 -12.94 -17.05 14.25
C PHE A 169 -13.61 -17.97 15.27
N LEU A 170 -12.89 -18.36 16.32
CA LEU A 170 -13.41 -19.23 17.38
C LEU A 170 -14.57 -18.56 18.13
N ALA A 171 -14.43 -17.27 18.47
CA ALA A 171 -15.47 -16.51 19.15
C ALA A 171 -16.77 -16.45 18.32
N VAL A 172 -16.66 -16.09 17.05
CA VAL A 172 -17.82 -15.99 16.14
C VAL A 172 -18.43 -17.38 15.88
N SER A 173 -17.60 -18.41 15.71
CA SER A 173 -18.09 -19.79 15.52
C SER A 173 -18.88 -20.28 16.73
N ALA A 174 -18.42 -19.96 17.94
CA ALA A 174 -19.14 -20.28 19.17
C ALA A 174 -20.46 -19.50 19.31
N GLU A 175 -20.47 -18.22 18.94
CA GLU A 175 -21.69 -17.40 18.91
C GLU A 175 -22.74 -17.95 17.94
N LEU A 176 -22.31 -18.38 16.74
CA LEU A 176 -23.20 -19.02 15.76
C LEU A 176 -23.73 -20.35 16.26
N ALA A 177 -22.88 -21.21 16.82
CA ALA A 177 -23.28 -22.52 17.35
C ALA A 177 -24.29 -22.41 18.51
N ASN A 178 -24.14 -21.38 19.35
CA ASN A 178 -25.01 -21.15 20.51
C ASN A 178 -26.27 -20.32 20.17
N GLY A 179 -26.41 -19.83 18.93
CA GLY A 179 -27.50 -18.94 18.53
C GLY A 179 -27.49 -17.59 19.25
N THR A 180 -26.32 -17.15 19.74
CA THR A 180 -26.14 -15.89 20.50
C THR A 180 -25.55 -14.76 19.66
N ALA A 181 -25.56 -14.90 18.33
CA ALA A 181 -25.11 -13.84 17.43
C ALA A 181 -25.91 -12.55 17.68
N GLY A 182 -25.23 -11.41 17.74
CA GLY A 182 -25.87 -10.12 18.03
C GLY A 182 -26.80 -9.66 16.91
N ALA A 183 -27.74 -8.77 17.23
CA ALA A 183 -28.62 -8.15 16.22
C ALA A 183 -27.79 -7.50 15.10
N GLY A 184 -28.08 -7.83 13.83
CA GLY A 184 -27.30 -7.38 12.67
C GLY A 184 -26.13 -8.29 12.27
N GLN A 185 -25.98 -9.46 12.91
CA GLN A 185 -25.00 -10.50 12.56
C GLN A 185 -25.63 -11.73 11.89
N ASP A 186 -26.79 -11.55 11.26
CA ASP A 186 -27.60 -12.63 10.65
C ASP A 186 -26.88 -13.31 9.47
N GLU A 187 -25.88 -12.65 8.88
CA GLU A 187 -25.08 -13.17 7.77
C GLU A 187 -23.82 -13.91 8.24
N ALA A 188 -23.57 -15.06 7.63
CA ALA A 188 -22.38 -15.87 7.90
C ALA A 188 -21.08 -15.08 7.62
N PRO A 189 -20.05 -15.18 8.49
CA PRO A 189 -18.75 -14.57 8.24
C PRO A 189 -18.08 -15.11 6.99
N ARG A 190 -17.47 -14.18 6.24
CA ARG A 190 -16.69 -14.48 5.03
C ARG A 190 -15.23 -14.09 5.18
N TRP A 191 -14.95 -13.07 5.99
CA TRP A 191 -13.63 -12.48 6.15
C TRP A 191 -13.37 -12.07 7.59
N PHE A 192 -12.16 -12.30 8.06
CA PHE A 192 -11.62 -11.88 9.35
C PHE A 192 -10.50 -10.88 9.10
N VAL A 193 -10.67 -9.65 9.59
CA VAL A 193 -9.77 -8.53 9.32
C VAL A 193 -9.05 -8.17 10.60
N MET A 194 -7.73 -8.16 10.58
CA MET A 194 -6.90 -7.70 11.69
C MET A 194 -6.38 -6.29 11.42
N GLY A 195 -6.28 -5.47 12.47
CA GLY A 195 -5.57 -4.20 12.48
C GLY A 195 -5.23 -3.76 13.92
N ASP A 196 -4.38 -2.75 14.06
CA ASP A 196 -4.00 -2.17 15.35
C ASP A 196 -4.95 -1.05 15.80
N ASP A 197 -4.85 -0.64 17.07
CA ASP A 197 -5.70 0.39 17.68
C ASP A 197 -5.57 1.81 17.12
N ASP A 198 -4.51 2.08 16.36
CA ASP A 198 -4.23 3.29 15.61
C ASP A 198 -4.34 3.09 14.08
N THR A 199 -4.95 2.00 13.64
CA THR A 199 -5.28 1.76 12.22
C THR A 199 -6.58 2.48 11.85
N VAL A 200 -6.54 3.24 10.76
CA VAL A 200 -7.71 3.91 10.18
C VAL A 200 -8.15 3.17 8.92
N PHE A 201 -9.21 2.37 9.02
CA PHE A 201 -9.79 1.69 7.87
C PHE A 201 -10.74 2.58 7.06
N PHE A 202 -10.89 2.25 5.77
CA PHE A 202 -11.91 2.77 4.86
C PHE A 202 -12.84 1.61 4.47
N PRO A 203 -13.89 1.31 5.27
CA PRO A 203 -14.55 0.01 5.23
C PRO A 203 -15.29 -0.28 3.91
N ASP A 204 -15.83 0.74 3.25
CA ASP A 204 -16.49 0.56 1.95
C ASP A 204 -15.48 0.15 0.85
N ASN A 205 -14.25 0.67 0.94
CA ASN A 205 -13.16 0.32 0.03
C ASN A 205 -12.60 -1.07 0.35
N LEU A 206 -12.49 -1.43 1.64
CA LEU A 206 -12.18 -2.80 2.06
C LEU A 206 -13.19 -3.81 1.47
N VAL A 207 -14.49 -3.53 1.57
CA VAL A 207 -15.53 -4.37 0.95
C VAL A 207 -15.34 -4.48 -0.57
N ALA A 208 -15.03 -3.36 -1.24
CA ALA A 208 -14.77 -3.37 -2.69
C ALA A 208 -13.57 -4.25 -3.06
N VAL A 209 -12.52 -4.24 -2.24
CA VAL A 209 -11.35 -5.12 -2.40
C VAL A 209 -11.71 -6.58 -2.21
N LEU A 210 -12.35 -6.94 -1.09
CA LEU A 210 -12.68 -8.33 -0.78
C LEU A 210 -13.70 -8.94 -1.75
N ARG A 211 -14.52 -8.11 -2.41
CA ARG A 211 -15.43 -8.53 -3.49
C ARG A 211 -14.73 -9.00 -4.76
N LYS A 212 -13.41 -8.83 -4.89
CA LYS A 212 -12.62 -9.34 -6.02
C LYS A 212 -12.32 -10.84 -5.90
N TYR A 213 -12.37 -11.38 -4.68
CA TYR A 213 -11.92 -12.73 -4.36
C TYR A 213 -13.10 -13.65 -4.02
N ASP A 214 -12.96 -14.95 -4.33
CA ASP A 214 -13.92 -15.93 -3.86
C ASP A 214 -13.67 -16.23 -2.37
N HIS A 215 -14.62 -15.85 -1.52
CA HIS A 215 -14.47 -15.96 -0.07
C HIS A 215 -14.54 -17.41 0.45
N GLU A 216 -14.91 -18.36 -0.41
CA GLU A 216 -14.93 -19.80 -0.13
C GLU A 216 -13.55 -20.45 -0.37
N GLU A 217 -12.58 -19.72 -0.92
CA GLU A 217 -11.19 -20.17 -1.06
C GLU A 217 -10.30 -19.55 0.02
N MET A 218 -9.12 -20.14 0.24
CA MET A 218 -8.17 -19.70 1.26
C MET A 218 -7.34 -18.51 0.78
N TYR A 219 -7.66 -17.32 1.30
CA TYR A 219 -6.97 -16.08 1.01
C TYR A 219 -6.38 -15.43 2.27
N TYR A 220 -5.17 -14.87 2.09
CA TYR A 220 -4.51 -13.94 3.00
C TYR A 220 -4.23 -12.65 2.22
N VAL A 221 -4.97 -11.58 2.50
CA VAL A 221 -4.98 -10.34 1.70
C VAL A 221 -4.43 -9.17 2.51
N GLY A 222 -3.48 -8.42 1.96
CA GLY A 222 -2.90 -7.24 2.61
C GLY A 222 -1.73 -6.67 1.82
N ALA A 223 -0.83 -5.93 2.48
CA ALA A 223 0.36 -5.38 1.84
C ALA A 223 1.62 -5.44 2.70
N PRO A 224 2.81 -5.59 2.08
CA PRO A 224 4.07 -5.35 2.76
C PRO A 224 4.24 -3.86 3.07
N SER A 225 5.26 -3.53 3.87
CA SER A 225 5.63 -2.17 4.24
C SER A 225 6.09 -1.34 3.03
N GLU A 226 5.90 -0.03 3.06
CA GLU A 226 6.43 0.89 2.05
C GLU A 226 7.97 0.96 2.07
N SER A 227 8.58 0.66 3.22
CA SER A 227 10.02 0.71 3.43
C SER A 227 10.70 -0.61 3.11
N VAL A 228 11.71 -0.57 2.23
CA VAL A 228 12.48 -1.77 1.84
C VAL A 228 13.19 -2.39 3.04
N GLU A 229 13.70 -1.58 3.97
CA GLU A 229 14.43 -2.10 5.14
C GLU A 229 13.52 -2.90 6.08
N GLN A 230 12.24 -2.56 6.15
CA GLN A 230 11.24 -3.31 6.92
C GLN A 230 10.97 -4.65 6.25
N ASN A 231 10.79 -4.66 4.93
CA ASN A 231 10.52 -5.89 4.18
C ASN A 231 11.72 -6.85 4.13
N VAL A 232 12.94 -6.34 4.04
CA VAL A 232 14.17 -7.15 4.10
C VAL A 232 14.35 -7.77 5.47
N MET A 233 14.02 -7.04 6.54
CA MET A 233 14.12 -7.54 7.91
C MET A 233 13.01 -8.53 8.25
N HIS A 234 11.80 -8.27 7.75
CA HIS A 234 10.61 -9.02 8.11
C HIS A 234 10.23 -10.03 7.05
N SER A 235 9.54 -9.61 6.00
CA SER A 235 9.29 -10.42 4.79
C SER A 235 8.54 -9.59 3.74
N TYR A 236 8.82 -9.83 2.46
CA TYR A 236 7.99 -9.34 1.35
C TYR A 236 6.70 -10.15 1.14
N GLY A 237 6.59 -11.31 1.80
CA GLY A 237 5.41 -12.19 1.78
C GLY A 237 4.49 -12.01 3.00
N MET A 238 4.73 -10.97 3.82
CA MET A 238 3.96 -10.67 5.03
C MET A 238 3.12 -9.42 4.79
N ALA A 239 1.83 -9.48 5.14
CA ALA A 239 1.06 -8.27 5.38
C ALA A 239 1.42 -7.73 6.76
N PHE A 240 1.77 -6.45 6.84
CA PHE A 240 2.04 -5.80 8.11
C PHE A 240 0.72 -5.53 8.84
N GLY A 241 0.66 -5.91 10.13
CA GLY A 241 -0.56 -5.97 10.93
C GLY A 241 -1.19 -4.59 11.15
N GLY A 242 -0.37 -3.57 11.37
CA GLY A 242 -0.83 -2.19 11.50
C GLY A 242 -1.46 -1.64 10.23
N GLY A 243 -0.91 -1.96 9.06
CA GLY A 243 -1.52 -1.68 7.77
C GLY A 243 -2.82 -2.45 7.59
N GLY A 244 -3.06 -3.47 8.38
CA GLY A 244 -4.23 -4.34 8.34
C GLY A 244 -4.12 -5.44 7.30
N PHE A 245 -4.82 -6.54 7.56
CA PHE A 245 -4.94 -7.64 6.60
C PHE A 245 -6.25 -8.40 6.79
N ALA A 246 -6.69 -9.10 5.76
CA ALA A 246 -7.89 -9.93 5.76
C ALA A 246 -7.54 -11.40 5.52
N VAL A 247 -8.22 -12.29 6.23
CA VAL A 247 -8.14 -13.74 6.06
C VAL A 247 -9.54 -14.25 5.75
N SER A 248 -9.70 -15.00 4.66
CA SER A 248 -10.98 -15.61 4.29
C SER A 248 -11.45 -16.61 5.35
N TYR A 249 -12.75 -16.89 5.41
CA TYR A 249 -13.33 -17.86 6.35
C TYR A 249 -12.60 -19.23 6.39
N PRO A 250 -12.41 -19.96 5.27
CA PRO A 250 -11.73 -21.26 5.30
C PRO A 250 -10.28 -21.16 5.78
N ALA A 251 -9.55 -20.12 5.37
CA ALA A 251 -8.18 -19.89 5.85
C ALA A 251 -8.13 -19.61 7.36
N ALA A 252 -9.09 -18.86 7.90
CA ALA A 252 -9.17 -18.59 9.33
C ALA A 252 -9.51 -19.85 10.13
N ALA A 253 -10.36 -20.72 9.57
CA ALA A 253 -10.70 -22.02 10.17
C ALA A 253 -9.48 -22.95 10.28
N GLU A 254 -8.68 -23.07 9.21
CA GLU A 254 -7.45 -23.86 9.24
C GLU A 254 -6.39 -23.21 10.14
N LEU A 255 -6.26 -21.88 10.10
CA LEU A 255 -5.36 -21.16 10.99
C LEU A 255 -5.70 -21.43 12.47
N ALA A 256 -6.97 -21.42 12.85
CA ALA A 256 -7.39 -21.68 14.22
C ALA A 256 -7.00 -23.08 14.74
N LYS A 257 -6.94 -24.09 13.86
CA LYS A 257 -6.47 -25.44 14.21
C LYS A 257 -4.95 -25.50 14.39
N ALA A 258 -4.21 -24.69 13.64
CA ALA A 258 -2.75 -24.73 13.58
C ALA A 258 -2.04 -23.73 14.51
N ILE A 259 -2.72 -22.63 14.91
CA ILE A 259 -2.08 -21.45 15.51
C ILE A 259 -1.27 -21.76 16.76
N ASP A 260 -1.76 -22.66 17.64
CA ASP A 260 -1.09 -22.98 18.90
C ASP A 260 0.29 -23.60 18.68
N GLY A 261 0.36 -24.68 17.91
CA GLY A 261 1.63 -25.33 17.59
C GLY A 261 2.52 -24.47 16.69
N CYS A 262 1.93 -23.67 15.81
CA CYS A 262 2.68 -22.74 14.96
C CYS A 262 3.40 -21.67 15.80
N LEU A 263 2.72 -21.06 16.78
CA LEU A 263 3.33 -20.05 17.66
C LEU A 263 4.47 -20.61 18.50
N ASP A 264 4.46 -21.91 18.81
CA ASP A 264 5.56 -22.60 19.49
C ASP A 264 6.81 -22.67 18.59
N ARG A 265 6.61 -23.11 17.34
CA ARG A 265 7.67 -23.23 16.32
C ARG A 265 8.29 -21.90 15.94
N TYR A 266 7.51 -20.82 15.97
CA TYR A 266 7.96 -19.47 15.63
C TYR A 266 8.05 -18.52 16.82
N SER A 267 8.26 -19.09 18.01
CA SER A 267 8.39 -18.35 19.27
C SER A 267 9.55 -17.34 19.29
N GLN A 268 10.54 -17.51 18.42
CA GLN A 268 11.68 -16.61 18.22
C GLN A 268 11.34 -15.30 17.49
N PHE A 269 10.27 -15.27 16.68
CA PHE A 269 9.95 -14.09 15.87
C PHE A 269 9.55 -12.89 16.70
N TYR A 270 9.97 -11.70 16.23
CA TYR A 270 9.85 -10.48 17.01
C TYR A 270 8.42 -9.97 17.04
N GLY A 271 7.82 -9.81 15.85
CA GLY A 271 6.47 -9.27 15.69
C GLY A 271 5.41 -10.36 15.59
N SER A 272 4.16 -9.97 15.83
CA SER A 272 2.98 -10.80 15.57
C SER A 272 2.87 -11.18 14.09
N ASP A 273 3.15 -10.23 13.22
CA ASP A 273 2.80 -10.33 11.80
C ASP A 273 3.66 -11.40 11.11
N GLN A 274 4.93 -11.48 11.50
CA GLN A 274 5.84 -12.54 11.04
C GLN A 274 5.34 -13.92 11.44
N ARG A 275 4.74 -14.04 12.64
CA ARG A 275 4.19 -15.31 13.11
C ARG A 275 2.96 -15.69 12.32
N VAL A 276 2.04 -14.75 12.10
CA VAL A 276 0.84 -14.97 11.27
C VAL A 276 1.23 -15.40 9.85
N GLN A 277 2.16 -14.68 9.22
CA GLN A 277 2.67 -15.04 7.90
C GLN A 277 3.30 -16.43 7.87
N ALA A 278 4.08 -16.80 8.89
CA ALA A 278 4.69 -18.12 8.97
C ALA A 278 3.62 -19.23 9.12
N CYS A 279 2.62 -19.04 9.98
CA CYS A 279 1.52 -19.99 10.13
C CYS A 279 0.72 -20.18 8.84
N LEU A 280 0.39 -19.09 8.15
CA LEU A 280 -0.29 -19.16 6.86
C LEU A 280 0.59 -19.81 5.79
N SER A 281 1.91 -19.63 5.86
CA SER A 281 2.86 -20.28 4.95
C SER A 281 2.96 -21.80 5.19
N GLU A 282 2.87 -22.26 6.43
CA GLU A 282 2.77 -23.71 6.74
C GLU A 282 1.49 -24.33 6.15
N LEU A 283 0.40 -23.55 6.11
CA LEU A 283 -0.85 -23.93 5.45
C LEU A 283 -0.80 -23.78 3.91
N GLY A 284 0.32 -23.31 3.36
CA GLY A 284 0.48 -23.09 1.91
C GLY A 284 -0.28 -21.88 1.36
N ILE A 285 -0.67 -20.92 2.21
CA ILE A 285 -1.46 -19.75 1.84
C ILE A 285 -0.54 -18.52 1.69
N PRO A 286 -0.22 -18.08 0.46
CA PRO A 286 0.65 -16.93 0.24
C PRO A 286 -0.10 -15.61 0.41
N LEU A 287 0.66 -14.52 0.59
CA LEU A 287 0.11 -13.17 0.59
C LEU A 287 -0.43 -12.78 -0.80
N THR A 288 -1.72 -12.44 -0.82
CA THR A 288 -2.40 -11.74 -1.91
C THR A 288 -2.26 -10.23 -1.70
N ARG A 289 -1.53 -9.58 -2.61
CA ARG A 289 -1.12 -8.17 -2.43
C ARG A 289 -2.19 -7.18 -2.88
N GLU A 290 -2.56 -6.27 -1.99
CA GLU A 290 -3.48 -5.17 -2.25
C GLU A 290 -2.82 -3.83 -1.88
N PRO A 291 -2.47 -2.97 -2.85
CA PRO A 291 -1.62 -1.80 -2.61
C PRO A 291 -2.30 -0.65 -1.85
N GLY A 292 -3.55 -0.83 -1.43
CA GLY A 292 -4.30 0.15 -0.63
C GLY A 292 -4.21 -0.06 0.87
N PHE A 293 -3.59 -1.15 1.33
CA PHE A 293 -3.25 -1.34 2.74
C PHE A 293 -1.92 -0.65 3.00
N HIS A 294 -1.88 0.29 3.95
CA HIS A 294 -0.66 1.04 4.24
C HIS A 294 -0.27 0.92 5.71
N GLN A 295 0.89 0.31 5.93
CA GLN A 295 1.57 0.32 7.22
C GLN A 295 2.11 1.72 7.56
N VAL A 296 2.41 2.53 6.54
CA VAL A 296 2.97 3.89 6.67
C VAL A 296 4.27 3.88 7.48
N ASP A 297 5.12 2.88 7.25
CA ASP A 297 6.46 2.79 7.83
C ASP A 297 7.41 3.76 7.11
N ILE A 298 7.12 5.04 7.26
CA ILE A 298 7.90 6.16 6.78
C ILE A 298 8.03 7.19 7.90
N ARG A 299 8.94 8.14 7.73
CA ARG A 299 9.15 9.28 8.65
C ARG A 299 8.98 10.60 7.92
N GLY A 300 8.71 11.67 8.66
CA GLY A 300 8.49 12.99 8.08
C GLY A 300 7.09 13.10 7.49
N ASP A 301 6.97 13.73 6.32
CA ASP A 301 5.69 14.08 5.71
C ASP A 301 5.23 13.05 4.68
N ALA A 302 4.12 12.37 4.94
CA ALA A 302 3.50 11.38 4.04
C ALA A 302 2.81 12.00 2.80
N TYR A 303 2.81 13.33 2.66
CA TYR A 303 2.12 14.07 1.60
C TYR A 303 2.34 13.50 0.20
N GLY A 304 3.61 13.29 -0.20
CA GLY A 304 3.94 12.82 -1.54
C GLY A 304 3.37 11.43 -1.84
N MET A 305 3.39 10.53 -0.86
CA MET A 305 2.83 9.18 -0.98
C MET A 305 1.31 9.23 -1.15
N LEU A 306 0.61 10.03 -0.33
CA LEU A 306 -0.86 10.14 -0.39
C LEU A 306 -1.35 10.95 -1.61
N ALA A 307 -0.60 11.96 -2.04
CA ALA A 307 -0.92 12.77 -3.21
C ALA A 307 -0.71 12.03 -4.56
N ALA A 308 0.13 10.99 -4.54
CA ALA A 308 0.37 10.10 -5.68
C ALA A 308 0.05 8.64 -5.36
N HIS A 309 -1.08 8.44 -4.66
CA HIS A 309 -1.58 7.11 -4.35
C HIS A 309 -1.78 6.30 -5.66
N PRO A 310 -1.43 5.00 -5.67
CA PRO A 310 -1.62 4.15 -6.85
C PRO A 310 -3.09 4.07 -7.27
N VAL A 311 -3.35 3.64 -8.51
CA VAL A 311 -4.73 3.42 -9.02
C VAL A 311 -5.34 2.17 -8.38
N ALA A 312 -5.72 2.30 -7.12
CA ALA A 312 -6.26 1.28 -6.26
C ALA A 312 -7.10 1.94 -5.16
N PRO A 313 -8.10 1.25 -4.58
CA PRO A 313 -8.85 1.78 -3.45
C PRO A 313 -7.94 1.96 -2.23
N LEU A 314 -7.97 3.12 -1.58
CA LEU A 314 -7.34 3.29 -0.26
C LEU A 314 -8.11 2.44 0.76
N VAL A 315 -7.45 1.50 1.43
CA VAL A 315 -8.08 0.56 2.37
C VAL A 315 -7.80 0.93 3.81
N SER A 316 -6.57 1.31 4.13
CA SER A 316 -6.16 1.60 5.51
C SER A 316 -4.92 2.47 5.56
N LEU A 317 -4.77 3.20 6.67
CA LEU A 317 -3.59 3.96 7.04
C LEU A 317 -3.24 3.66 8.50
N HIS A 318 -1.96 3.64 8.83
CA HIS A 318 -1.46 3.33 10.17
C HIS A 318 -0.35 4.31 10.60
N HIS A 319 0.12 4.20 11.86
CA HIS A 319 1.23 4.97 12.41
C HIS A 319 1.13 6.49 12.21
N LEU A 320 -0.08 7.05 12.18
CA LEU A 320 -0.30 8.47 11.87
C LEU A 320 0.26 9.41 12.96
N ASP A 321 0.44 8.92 14.19
CA ASP A 321 1.12 9.65 15.28
C ASP A 321 2.65 9.70 15.13
N HIS A 322 3.23 8.92 14.21
CA HIS A 322 4.67 8.79 14.01
C HIS A 322 5.22 9.59 12.82
N ILE A 323 4.33 10.28 12.10
CA ILE A 323 4.62 11.12 10.94
C ILE A 323 4.12 12.55 11.17
N GLU A 324 4.50 13.48 10.30
CA GLU A 324 3.91 14.81 10.30
C GLU A 324 2.40 14.72 9.97
N PRO A 325 1.56 15.60 10.55
CA PRO A 325 0.12 15.59 10.28
C PRO A 325 -0.16 15.68 8.77
N ILE A 326 -0.90 14.70 8.23
CA ILE A 326 -1.14 14.58 6.78
C ILE A 326 -1.89 15.77 6.17
N SER A 327 -2.51 16.60 7.00
CA SER A 327 -3.22 17.81 6.60
C SER A 327 -2.81 18.97 7.50
N PRO A 328 -2.67 20.19 6.95
CA PRO A 328 -2.51 21.39 7.75
C PRO A 328 -3.80 21.77 8.52
N VAL A 329 -4.91 21.07 8.27
CA VAL A 329 -6.20 21.29 8.94
C VAL A 329 -6.25 20.45 10.21
N GLY A 330 -6.08 21.09 11.37
CA GLY A 330 -6.06 20.44 12.67
C GLY A 330 -4.67 20.47 13.30
N HIS A 331 -4.62 20.53 14.63
CA HIS A 331 -3.36 20.67 15.39
C HIS A 331 -2.82 19.33 15.91
N THR A 332 -3.51 18.23 15.66
CA THR A 332 -3.12 16.88 16.09
C THR A 332 -3.17 15.91 14.92
N PRO A 333 -2.40 14.81 14.93
CA PRO A 333 -2.46 13.79 13.88
C PRO A 333 -3.88 13.26 13.65
N LEU A 334 -4.59 12.92 14.73
CA LEU A 334 -6.00 12.51 14.67
C LEU A 334 -6.90 13.56 14.00
N ALA A 335 -6.73 14.84 14.32
CA ALA A 335 -7.53 15.91 13.72
C ALA A 335 -7.24 16.07 12.21
N ALA A 336 -5.98 15.90 11.80
CA ALA A 336 -5.53 16.01 10.42
C ALA A 336 -6.10 14.92 9.49
N VAL A 337 -6.51 13.78 10.04
CA VAL A 337 -7.08 12.65 9.29
C VAL A 337 -8.59 12.79 9.10
N ARG A 338 -9.28 13.52 9.98
CA ARG A 338 -10.74 13.70 9.94
C ARG A 338 -11.28 14.22 8.60
N PRO A 339 -10.65 15.19 7.91
CA PRO A 339 -11.11 15.63 6.60
C PRO A 339 -11.13 14.51 5.55
N LEU A 340 -10.09 13.67 5.54
CA LEU A 340 -9.96 12.54 4.62
C LEU A 340 -11.05 11.49 4.88
N VAL A 341 -11.23 11.08 6.13
CA VAL A 341 -12.29 10.13 6.52
C VAL A 341 -13.68 10.70 6.24
N ARG A 342 -13.88 12.01 6.44
CA ARG A 342 -15.14 12.68 6.08
C ARG A 342 -15.38 12.64 4.57
N ALA A 343 -14.36 12.89 3.76
CA ALA A 343 -14.46 12.82 2.30
C ALA A 343 -14.86 11.42 1.80
N ALA A 344 -14.35 10.37 2.45
CA ALA A 344 -14.72 8.99 2.15
C ALA A 344 -16.23 8.73 2.27
N ARG A 345 -16.95 9.45 3.13
CA ARG A 345 -18.42 9.31 3.27
C ARG A 345 -19.20 9.83 2.05
N PHE A 346 -18.58 10.66 1.22
CA PHE A 346 -19.20 11.20 0.00
C PHE A 346 -18.91 10.33 -1.22
N ASP A 347 -17.66 9.89 -1.40
CA ASP A 347 -17.21 9.07 -2.53
C ASP A 347 -15.97 8.26 -2.15
N SER A 348 -16.16 7.18 -1.38
CA SER A 348 -15.07 6.32 -0.88
C SER A 348 -14.23 5.70 -1.99
N ALA A 349 -14.87 5.24 -3.06
CA ALA A 349 -14.18 4.66 -4.22
C ALA A 349 -13.23 5.65 -4.91
N ARG A 350 -13.47 6.96 -4.82
CA ARG A 350 -12.64 8.01 -5.44
C ARG A 350 -11.51 8.52 -4.54
N LEU A 351 -11.47 8.12 -3.28
CA LEU A 351 -10.52 8.63 -2.31
C LEU A 351 -9.06 8.44 -2.77
N LEU A 352 -8.27 9.52 -2.70
CA LEU A 352 -6.89 9.65 -3.18
C LEU A 352 -6.65 9.39 -4.67
N GLN A 353 -7.70 9.10 -5.45
CA GLN A 353 -7.51 8.79 -6.87
C GLN A 353 -7.03 10.01 -7.64
N GLN A 354 -5.97 9.78 -8.42
CA GLN A 354 -5.35 10.83 -9.21
C GLN A 354 -6.24 11.22 -10.40
N ALA A 355 -6.23 12.50 -10.75
CA ALA A 355 -6.69 12.99 -12.05
C ALA A 355 -5.79 14.14 -12.49
N PHE A 356 -5.30 14.07 -13.73
CA PHE A 356 -4.41 15.08 -14.28
C PHE A 356 -5.11 15.90 -15.35
N GLY A 357 -4.85 17.21 -15.33
CA GLY A 357 -5.38 18.13 -16.32
C GLY A 357 -4.41 19.29 -16.54
N TYR A 358 -4.59 19.97 -17.67
CA TYR A 358 -3.70 21.05 -18.09
C TYR A 358 -4.50 22.31 -18.34
N GLN A 359 -4.10 23.40 -17.67
CA GLN A 359 -4.75 24.70 -17.83
C GLN A 359 -3.88 25.58 -18.72
N HIS A 360 -4.46 26.02 -19.83
CA HIS A 360 -3.81 26.93 -20.77
C HIS A 360 -4.35 28.35 -20.60
N GLY A 361 -3.49 29.34 -20.82
CA GLY A 361 -3.89 30.73 -21.00
C GLY A 361 -2.81 31.52 -21.74
N PRO A 362 -2.98 32.84 -21.87
CA PRO A 362 -2.01 33.67 -22.58
C PRO A 362 -0.63 33.59 -21.94
N GLY A 363 0.31 32.91 -22.62
CA GLY A 363 1.71 32.79 -22.18
C GLY A 363 1.97 31.81 -21.04
N TYR A 364 1.04 30.89 -20.72
CA TYR A 364 1.27 29.84 -19.72
C TYR A 364 0.56 28.52 -20.02
N THR A 365 1.21 27.44 -19.62
CA THR A 365 0.65 26.08 -19.52
C THR A 365 0.94 25.56 -18.12
N TRP A 366 -0.11 25.19 -17.40
CA TRP A 366 -0.02 24.63 -16.05
C TRP A 366 -0.42 23.17 -16.04
N SER A 367 0.18 22.42 -15.12
CA SER A 367 -0.26 21.06 -14.81
C SER A 367 -1.03 21.06 -13.49
N VAL A 368 -2.12 20.30 -13.46
CA VAL A 368 -2.98 20.15 -12.29
C VAL A 368 -3.03 18.66 -11.97
N SER A 369 -2.60 18.29 -10.77
CA SER A 369 -2.74 16.94 -10.24
C SER A 369 -3.70 16.96 -9.06
N VAL A 370 -4.78 16.19 -9.16
CA VAL A 370 -5.80 16.08 -8.11
C VAL A 370 -5.66 14.72 -7.45
N ALA A 371 -5.49 14.66 -6.12
CA ALA A 371 -5.75 13.47 -5.31
C ALA A 371 -7.07 13.70 -4.57
N TRP A 372 -8.16 13.14 -5.09
CA TRP A 372 -9.51 13.54 -4.67
C TRP A 372 -9.75 13.23 -3.19
N GLY A 373 -10.35 14.20 -2.48
CA GLY A 373 -10.60 14.11 -1.04
C GLY A 373 -9.38 14.42 -0.16
N TYR A 374 -8.25 14.79 -0.75
CA TYR A 374 -7.02 15.10 -0.02
C TYR A 374 -6.37 16.42 -0.46
N THR A 375 -5.79 16.47 -1.67
CA THR A 375 -5.00 17.61 -2.13
C THR A 375 -5.13 17.86 -3.63
N VAL A 376 -4.85 19.09 -4.06
CA VAL A 376 -4.58 19.44 -5.44
C VAL A 376 -3.21 20.11 -5.52
N GLN A 377 -2.39 19.69 -6.47
CA GLN A 377 -1.11 20.29 -6.83
C GLN A 377 -1.29 21.07 -8.13
N LEU A 378 -0.96 22.37 -8.11
CA LEU A 378 -0.89 23.21 -9.29
C LEU A 378 0.57 23.51 -9.59
N TYR A 379 1.07 23.02 -10.72
CA TYR A 379 2.40 23.27 -11.24
C TYR A 379 2.31 24.41 -12.26
N PRO A 380 2.92 25.59 -12.02
CA PRO A 380 3.00 26.67 -12.99
C PRO A 380 3.88 26.37 -14.23
N TRP A 381 4.00 25.10 -14.61
CA TRP A 381 4.73 24.60 -15.76
C TRP A 381 4.13 23.26 -16.23
N PRO A 382 4.38 22.84 -17.49
CA PRO A 382 3.97 21.53 -17.99
C PRO A 382 4.79 20.40 -17.34
N VAL A 383 4.12 19.35 -16.88
CA VAL A 383 4.69 18.14 -16.27
C VAL A 383 4.01 16.94 -16.91
N ALA A 384 4.78 15.95 -17.34
CA ALA A 384 4.22 14.79 -18.00
C ALA A 384 3.45 13.90 -17.01
N PRO A 385 2.40 13.17 -17.44
CA PRO A 385 1.62 12.30 -16.56
C PRO A 385 2.47 11.27 -15.81
N HIS A 386 3.43 10.65 -16.50
CA HIS A 386 4.30 9.63 -15.90
C HIS A 386 5.17 10.18 -14.77
N GLU A 387 5.42 11.51 -14.74
CA GLU A 387 6.10 12.17 -13.62
C GLU A 387 5.11 12.55 -12.51
N LEU A 388 3.88 12.93 -12.85
CA LEU A 388 2.82 13.24 -11.88
C LEU A 388 2.34 12.00 -11.10
N GLU A 389 2.47 10.82 -11.69
CA GLU A 389 2.23 9.52 -11.05
C GLU A 389 3.31 9.16 -10.02
N VAL A 390 4.47 9.82 -10.05
CA VAL A 390 5.58 9.53 -9.14
C VAL A 390 5.47 10.43 -7.89
N PRO A 391 5.40 9.84 -6.68
CA PRO A 391 5.39 10.57 -5.42
C PRO A 391 6.53 11.58 -5.28
N LEU A 392 6.21 12.78 -4.83
CA LEU A 392 7.24 13.72 -4.34
C LEU A 392 7.88 13.13 -3.10
N GLN A 393 9.20 13.20 -3.00
CA GLN A 393 9.91 12.70 -1.85
C GLN A 393 9.83 13.68 -0.67
N THR A 394 8.75 13.57 0.10
CA THR A 394 8.49 14.36 1.32
C THR A 394 8.79 13.58 2.61
N PHE A 395 9.10 12.30 2.48
CA PHE A 395 9.28 11.35 3.58
C PHE A 395 10.62 10.62 3.51
N LYS A 396 10.94 9.92 4.60
CA LYS A 396 12.16 9.13 4.81
C LYS A 396 11.83 7.71 5.24
N THR A 397 12.81 6.82 5.18
CA THR A 397 12.66 5.41 5.63
C THR A 397 12.45 5.32 7.16
N TRP A 398 11.70 4.31 7.61
CA TRP A 398 11.26 4.11 8.99
C TRP A 398 12.36 4.07 10.05
N ARG A 399 13.40 3.26 9.81
CA ARG A 399 14.50 2.97 10.74
C ARG A 399 15.70 3.87 10.49
N SER A 400 16.16 3.91 9.24
CA SER A 400 17.41 4.59 8.90
C SER A 400 17.27 6.10 8.70
N TRP A 401 16.04 6.63 8.61
CA TRP A 401 15.79 8.04 8.27
C TRP A 401 16.53 8.45 6.99
N ALA A 402 16.69 7.52 6.06
CA ALA A 402 17.34 7.71 4.79
C ALA A 402 16.33 8.16 3.73
N ASN A 403 16.83 8.60 2.59
CA ASN A 403 16.03 8.99 1.43
C ASN A 403 15.53 7.78 0.61
N GLY A 404 15.49 6.58 1.19
CA GLY A 404 15.12 5.34 0.51
C GLY A 404 16.13 4.21 0.77
N PRO A 405 15.96 3.05 0.13
CA PRO A 405 14.96 2.78 -0.90
C PRO A 405 13.54 2.50 -0.34
N PHE A 406 12.53 2.76 -1.16
CA PHE A 406 11.12 2.40 -0.94
C PHE A 406 10.69 1.34 -1.97
N VAL A 407 9.55 0.69 -1.76
CA VAL A 407 9.00 -0.31 -2.71
C VAL A 407 8.40 0.31 -3.98
N PHE A 408 8.53 1.64 -4.13
CA PHE A 408 8.10 2.42 -5.27
C PHE A 408 9.09 3.57 -5.53
N ASN A 409 9.07 4.10 -6.74
CA ASN A 409 9.93 5.22 -7.12
C ASN A 409 9.44 6.54 -6.50
N THR A 410 10.37 7.41 -6.17
CA THR A 410 10.09 8.79 -5.74
C THR A 410 10.78 9.77 -6.68
N ARG A 411 10.28 11.01 -6.73
CA ARG A 411 10.95 12.12 -7.40
C ARG A 411 11.33 13.21 -6.41
N PRO A 412 12.46 13.91 -6.62
CA PRO A 412 12.94 14.93 -5.69
C PRO A 412 11.93 16.05 -5.46
N LEU A 413 11.77 16.48 -4.22
CA LEU A 413 11.14 17.75 -3.89
C LEU A 413 12.21 18.85 -3.93
N MET A 414 12.09 19.77 -4.88
CA MET A 414 13.09 20.84 -5.05
C MET A 414 13.16 21.74 -3.80
N SER A 415 14.37 22.24 -3.51
CA SER A 415 14.68 23.04 -2.32
C SER A 415 13.76 24.26 -2.19
N THR A 416 13.45 24.65 -0.95
CA THR A 416 12.73 25.89 -0.61
C THR A 416 13.46 27.15 -1.06
N ASP A 417 14.77 27.07 -1.31
CA ASP A 417 15.57 28.19 -1.80
C ASP A 417 15.34 28.51 -3.28
N THR A 418 14.64 27.62 -4.01
CA THR A 418 14.32 27.80 -5.43
C THR A 418 12.79 27.77 -5.63
N PRO A 419 12.08 28.86 -5.27
CA PRO A 419 10.61 28.90 -5.25
C PRO A 419 9.95 28.62 -6.60
N CYS A 420 10.65 28.89 -7.71
CA CYS A 420 10.20 28.61 -9.08
C CYS A 420 10.17 27.11 -9.44
N TYR A 421 10.28 26.19 -8.47
CA TYR A 421 10.29 24.75 -8.72
C TYR A 421 9.41 23.94 -7.75
N ARG A 422 8.49 24.59 -7.01
CA ARG A 422 7.51 23.89 -6.17
C ARG A 422 6.08 24.10 -6.67
N PRO A 423 5.25 23.05 -6.69
CA PRO A 423 3.83 23.22 -6.98
C PRO A 423 3.15 23.99 -5.84
N ALA A 424 2.16 24.79 -6.20
CA ALA A 424 1.20 25.31 -5.25
C ALA A 424 0.33 24.16 -4.73
N MET A 425 0.29 23.99 -3.41
CA MET A 425 -0.46 22.92 -2.76
C MET A 425 -1.78 23.46 -2.21
N PHE A 426 -2.85 22.73 -2.46
CA PHE A 426 -4.19 23.03 -1.96
C PHE A 426 -4.70 21.82 -1.18
N PHE A 427 -5.28 22.03 -0.01
CA PHE A 427 -5.80 20.95 0.83
C PHE A 427 -7.31 21.02 0.93
N LEU A 428 -7.94 19.86 1.07
CA LEU A 428 -9.39 19.75 1.18
C LEU A 428 -9.91 20.62 2.34
N SER A 429 -10.78 21.57 2.00
CA SER A 429 -11.46 22.42 2.98
C SER A 429 -12.94 22.04 3.11
N ARG A 430 -13.59 21.64 2.02
CA ARG A 430 -15.01 21.27 2.01
C ARG A 430 -15.32 20.21 0.97
N VAL A 431 -16.29 19.35 1.28
CA VAL A 431 -16.90 18.40 0.34
C VAL A 431 -18.41 18.40 0.51
N ARG A 432 -19.14 18.28 -0.60
CA ARG A 432 -20.60 18.19 -0.62
C ARG A 432 -21.08 17.40 -1.83
N ASN A 433 -22.29 16.85 -1.75
CA ASN A 433 -22.99 16.35 -2.93
C ASN A 433 -23.42 17.53 -3.81
N GLU A 434 -23.12 17.46 -5.11
CA GLU A 434 -23.67 18.39 -6.10
C GLU A 434 -25.08 17.96 -6.49
N THR A 435 -25.20 16.67 -6.78
CA THR A 435 -26.42 15.95 -7.12
C THR A 435 -26.35 14.59 -6.43
N SER A 436 -27.37 13.74 -6.60
CA SER A 436 -27.29 12.35 -6.14
C SER A 436 -26.20 11.52 -6.82
N ARG A 437 -25.65 11.98 -7.96
CA ARG A 437 -24.67 11.27 -8.79
C ARG A 437 -23.31 11.96 -8.89
N GLY A 438 -23.10 13.07 -8.19
CA GLY A 438 -21.88 13.86 -8.33
C GLY A 438 -21.49 14.58 -7.05
N THR A 439 -20.20 14.84 -6.89
CA THR A 439 -19.60 15.53 -5.75
C THR A 439 -18.91 16.81 -6.18
N VAL A 440 -18.94 17.82 -5.29
CA VAL A 440 -18.06 18.99 -5.38
C VAL A 440 -17.16 18.99 -4.14
N SER A 441 -15.86 19.10 -4.38
CA SER A 441 -14.86 19.32 -3.33
C SER A 441 -14.13 20.64 -3.56
N GLU A 442 -13.89 21.38 -2.49
CA GLU A 442 -13.19 22.65 -2.49
C GLU A 442 -11.86 22.48 -1.74
N TYR A 443 -10.80 23.02 -2.33
CA TYR A 443 -9.45 22.94 -1.79
C TYR A 443 -8.89 24.34 -1.65
N SER A 444 -8.38 24.65 -0.46
CA SER A 444 -7.84 25.96 -0.14
C SER A 444 -6.33 25.94 -0.25
N ARG A 445 -5.75 27.00 -0.82
CA ARG A 445 -4.30 27.16 -0.94
C ARG A 445 -3.65 27.11 0.44
N HIS A 446 -2.63 26.29 0.60
CA HIS A 446 -1.78 26.29 1.77
C HIS A 446 -0.58 27.22 1.54
N ALA A 447 -0.47 28.27 2.35
CA ALA A 447 0.63 29.22 2.27
C ALA A 447 1.78 28.75 3.17
N VAL A 448 2.95 28.49 2.59
CA VAL A 448 4.17 28.22 3.36
C VAL A 448 4.73 29.57 3.84
N LYS A 449 5.07 29.67 5.14
CA LYS A 449 5.45 30.93 5.83
C LYS A 449 6.73 31.61 5.31
N SER A 450 7.34 31.16 4.21
CA SER A 450 8.56 31.74 3.64
C SER A 450 8.72 31.48 2.14
N GLU A 451 7.65 31.54 1.35
CA GLU A 451 7.80 31.51 -0.11
C GLU A 451 8.45 32.83 -0.58
N LYS A 452 9.72 32.77 -0.99
CA LYS A 452 10.28 33.81 -1.87
C LYS A 452 9.44 33.81 -3.14
N GLU A 453 8.90 34.95 -3.55
CA GLU A 453 8.03 35.00 -4.74
C GLU A 453 8.83 34.76 -6.02
N CYS A 454 8.29 33.91 -6.90
CA CYS A 454 8.85 33.68 -8.23
C CYS A 454 8.27 34.71 -9.21
N ASP A 455 9.10 35.61 -9.75
CA ASP A 455 8.66 36.67 -10.68
C ASP A 455 8.51 36.21 -12.15
N GLN A 456 8.11 34.97 -12.37
CA GLN A 456 7.75 34.47 -13.69
C GLN A 456 6.25 34.69 -13.94
N ALA A 457 5.86 35.08 -15.16
CA ALA A 457 4.47 35.38 -15.49
C ALA A 457 3.51 34.21 -15.18
N SER A 458 3.95 32.97 -15.42
CA SER A 458 3.19 31.76 -15.09
C SER A 458 2.93 31.63 -13.58
N PHE A 459 3.95 31.90 -12.76
CA PHE A 459 3.86 31.84 -11.30
C PHE A 459 2.98 32.97 -10.74
N ARG A 460 3.12 34.20 -11.24
CA ARG A 460 2.25 35.33 -10.89
C ARG A 460 0.78 35.05 -11.24
N ALA A 461 0.53 34.42 -12.38
CA ALA A 461 -0.82 34.04 -12.74
C ALA A 461 -1.35 32.91 -11.82
N ALA A 462 -0.52 31.94 -11.45
CA ALA A 462 -0.90 30.84 -10.57
C ALA A 462 -1.13 31.31 -9.12
N SER A 463 -0.36 32.29 -8.62
CA SER A 463 -0.48 32.80 -7.24
C SER A 463 -1.83 33.45 -6.95
N THR A 464 -2.51 33.97 -7.98
CA THR A 464 -3.89 34.49 -7.85
C THR A 464 -4.93 33.42 -7.50
N VAL A 465 -4.65 32.14 -7.77
CA VAL A 465 -5.59 31.04 -7.49
C VAL A 465 -5.54 30.72 -5.99
N HIS A 466 -6.62 31.01 -5.27
CA HIS A 466 -6.74 30.72 -3.83
C HIS A 466 -7.57 29.47 -3.53
N THR A 467 -8.47 29.12 -4.46
CA THR A 467 -9.38 27.98 -4.30
C THR A 467 -9.40 27.13 -5.57
N VAL A 468 -9.34 25.82 -5.40
CA VAL A 468 -9.65 24.86 -6.46
C VAL A 468 -11.00 24.20 -6.17
N LYS A 469 -11.90 24.16 -7.15
CA LYS A 469 -13.16 23.42 -7.08
C LYS A 469 -13.09 22.20 -7.99
N VAL A 470 -13.21 21.01 -7.42
CA VAL A 470 -13.20 19.76 -8.16
C VAL A 470 -14.61 19.18 -8.20
N PHE A 471 -15.15 19.04 -9.41
CA PHE A 471 -16.42 18.41 -9.72
C PHE A 471 -16.15 16.99 -10.22
N ALA A 472 -16.82 15.99 -9.68
CA ALA A 472 -16.63 14.61 -10.09
C ALA A 472 -17.93 13.80 -10.09
N PRO A 473 -18.16 12.92 -11.07
CA PRO A 473 -19.21 11.90 -10.94
C PRO A 473 -18.84 10.97 -9.78
N LYS A 474 -19.85 10.50 -9.03
CA LYS A 474 -19.63 9.54 -7.95
C LYS A 474 -19.09 8.24 -8.53
N MET A 475 -17.98 7.73 -7.98
CA MET A 475 -17.37 6.49 -8.46
C MET A 475 -18.08 5.28 -7.87
N SER A 476 -18.31 4.25 -8.69
CA SER A 476 -18.94 3.02 -8.22
C SER A 476 -17.88 2.13 -7.56
N GLN A 477 -18.22 1.50 -6.44
CA GLN A 477 -17.33 0.50 -5.84
C GLN A 477 -17.09 -0.72 -6.75
N ASN A 478 -18.02 -0.99 -7.68
CA ASN A 478 -17.83 -2.05 -8.67
C ASN A 478 -16.80 -1.69 -9.76
N ASP A 479 -16.41 -0.42 -9.88
CA ASP A 479 -15.34 -0.05 -10.82
C ASP A 479 -14.01 -0.72 -10.44
N TRP A 480 -13.80 -1.07 -9.17
CA TRP A 480 -12.61 -1.79 -8.70
C TRP A 480 -12.55 -3.27 -9.10
N LYS A 481 -13.64 -3.84 -9.62
CA LYS A 481 -13.64 -5.18 -10.22
C LYS A 481 -13.11 -5.19 -11.66
N ARG A 482 -12.95 -4.01 -12.26
CA ARG A 482 -12.50 -3.83 -13.64
C ARG A 482 -11.00 -3.54 -13.66
N ALA A 483 -10.40 -3.62 -14.85
CA ALA A 483 -9.03 -3.18 -15.04
C ALA A 483 -8.86 -1.71 -14.56
N PRO A 484 -7.94 -1.45 -13.61
CA PRO A 484 -7.75 -0.11 -13.07
C PRO A 484 -7.34 0.89 -14.17
N ARG A 485 -8.01 2.05 -14.18
CA ARG A 485 -7.67 3.15 -15.09
C ARG A 485 -7.94 4.48 -14.40
N ARG A 486 -6.93 5.36 -14.39
CA ARG A 486 -7.06 6.74 -13.90
C ARG A 486 -8.17 7.48 -14.66
N HIS A 487 -8.89 8.36 -13.97
CA HIS A 487 -9.85 9.26 -14.60
C HIS A 487 -9.17 10.48 -15.24
N CYS A 488 -9.82 11.08 -16.23
CA CYS A 488 -9.35 12.27 -16.93
C CYS A 488 -10.06 13.50 -16.35
N CYS A 489 -9.47 14.68 -16.52
CA CYS A 489 -10.16 15.90 -16.12
C CYS A 489 -9.94 17.05 -17.11
N LYS A 490 -10.86 18.01 -17.07
CA LYS A 490 -10.75 19.29 -17.75
C LYS A 490 -10.63 20.40 -16.72
N THR A 491 -9.73 21.34 -16.96
CA THR A 491 -9.50 22.49 -16.09
C THR A 491 -10.11 23.75 -16.71
N THR A 492 -10.56 24.68 -15.88
CA THR A 492 -11.05 25.99 -16.32
C THR A 492 -10.76 27.03 -15.26
N ARG A 493 -10.01 28.08 -15.60
CA ARG A 493 -9.79 29.23 -14.72
C ARG A 493 -10.94 30.23 -14.87
N THR A 494 -11.53 30.62 -13.74
CA THR A 494 -12.64 31.58 -13.71
C THR A 494 -12.20 32.99 -14.15
N ARG A 495 -13.16 33.84 -14.55
CA ARG A 495 -12.90 35.19 -15.09
C ARG A 495 -12.05 36.07 -14.17
N TRP A 496 -12.24 35.96 -12.86
CA TRP A 496 -11.51 36.73 -11.85
C TRP A 496 -10.15 36.11 -11.47
N GLY A 497 -9.84 34.92 -12.01
CA GLY A 497 -8.57 34.25 -11.81
C GLY A 497 -8.37 33.58 -10.44
N THR A 498 -9.27 33.83 -9.47
CA THR A 498 -9.13 33.39 -8.07
C THR A 498 -9.53 31.93 -7.83
N VAL A 499 -10.38 31.39 -8.71
CA VAL A 499 -10.87 30.01 -8.64
C VAL A 499 -10.45 29.24 -9.89
N LEU A 500 -9.90 28.05 -9.67
CA LEU A 500 -9.65 27.05 -10.70
C LEU A 500 -10.69 25.92 -10.57
N GLU A 501 -11.46 25.67 -11.61
CA GLU A 501 -12.38 24.55 -11.68
C GLU A 501 -11.72 23.35 -12.35
N VAL A 502 -11.91 22.17 -11.79
CA VAL A 502 -11.48 20.89 -12.36
C VAL A 502 -12.69 19.97 -12.45
N ARG A 503 -12.98 19.47 -13.64
CA ARG A 503 -14.10 18.54 -13.88
C ARG A 503 -13.55 17.17 -14.23
N ILE A 504 -13.62 16.24 -13.28
CA ILE A 504 -13.22 14.84 -13.44
C ILE A 504 -14.30 14.10 -14.21
N ARG A 505 -13.89 13.19 -15.11
CA ARG A 505 -14.75 12.30 -15.88
C ARG A 505 -14.02 11.01 -16.23
N TYR A 506 -14.77 10.01 -16.67
CA TYR A 506 -14.18 8.86 -17.32
C TYR A 506 -13.43 9.31 -18.58
N CYS A 507 -12.25 8.74 -18.80
CA CYS A 507 -11.48 8.99 -20.01
C CYS A 507 -12.16 8.36 -21.22
N SER A 508 -12.21 9.09 -22.33
CA SER A 508 -12.66 8.56 -23.61
C SER A 508 -11.71 7.47 -24.12
N ARG A 509 -12.19 6.67 -25.08
CA ARG A 509 -11.36 5.67 -25.76
C ARG A 509 -10.22 6.39 -26.50
N GLY A 510 -8.98 5.96 -26.26
CA GLY A 510 -7.78 6.56 -26.88
C GLY A 510 -7.41 7.96 -26.38
N GLU A 511 -8.09 8.48 -25.34
CA GLU A 511 -7.74 9.80 -24.80
C GLU A 511 -6.37 9.78 -24.12
N LEU A 512 -5.52 10.70 -24.57
CA LEU A 512 -4.22 10.99 -23.97
C LEU A 512 -4.34 12.19 -23.05
N THR A 513 -3.68 12.12 -21.90
CA THR A 513 -3.49 13.28 -21.02
C THR A 513 -2.10 13.81 -21.34
N THR A 514 -1.99 14.92 -22.07
CA THR A 514 -0.69 15.53 -22.41
C THR A 514 -0.72 17.04 -22.17
N PRO A 515 0.39 17.63 -21.69
CA PRO A 515 0.51 19.08 -21.51
C PRO A 515 0.38 19.90 -22.77
#